data_AF-A0A2E6I1F4-F1
#
_entry.id   AF-A0A2E6I1F4-F1
#
_cell.length_a   1.000
_cell.length_b   1.000
_cell.length_c   1.000
_cell.angle_alpha   90.00
_cell.angle_beta   90.00
_cell.angle_gamma   90.00
#
_symmetry.space_group_name_H-M   'P 1'
#
loop_
_entity.id
_entity.type
_entity.pdbx_description
1 polymer ?
#
loop_
_entity_poly.entity_id
_entity_poly.type
_entity_poly.pdbx_seq_one_letter_code
_entity_poly.pdbx_strand_id
1 'polypeptide(L)'
;MWDVAVLSEGQLRITFTEIVDPASSIVVRVEGEGSNVEVLSALIVDDGLEVVTAPLVPGIEQTITIEGVVGANGLGAGCSLAAVASYRPTALYASDIQPVFDRSCAFVGCHAASDQFPPGEGLVLTADRSWGSLVGISSGQISGRVRVAPGLPDSSYLVQKLQGPEGIIGDPMPQGGLFLAGSDLALIELWVEQGALDN
;
A
#
# COMPACT_ATOMS: atom_id res chain seq x y z
N MET A 1 1.40 -22.91 13.19
CA MET A 1 1.72 -22.14 11.96
C MET A 1 0.85 -20.90 12.05
N TRP A 2 1.43 -19.72 12.02
CA TRP A 2 0.76 -18.47 12.41
C TRP A 2 0.25 -17.82 11.13
N ASP A 3 -0.91 -17.18 11.17
CA ASP A 3 -1.42 -16.39 10.06
C ASP A 3 -1.28 -14.91 10.37
N VAL A 4 -0.87 -14.11 9.39
CA VAL A 4 -0.71 -12.66 9.53
C VAL A 4 -1.61 -11.97 8.53
N ALA A 5 -2.53 -11.15 9.05
CA ALA A 5 -3.38 -10.28 8.26
C ALA A 5 -3.09 -8.82 8.59
N VAL A 6 -3.22 -7.94 7.61
CA VAL A 6 -3.32 -6.50 7.86
C VAL A 6 -4.76 -6.12 8.08
N LEU A 7 -5.01 -5.40 9.18
CA LEU A 7 -6.31 -4.84 9.50
C LEU A 7 -6.45 -3.42 8.94
N SER A 8 -5.38 -2.64 9.01
CA SER A 8 -5.27 -1.27 8.50
C SER A 8 -3.79 -0.85 8.40
N GLU A 9 -3.52 0.37 7.93
CA GLU A 9 -2.16 0.90 7.86
C GLU A 9 -1.43 0.78 9.22
N GLY A 10 -0.33 0.01 9.25
CA GLY A 10 0.45 -0.22 10.48
C GLY A 10 -0.25 -1.10 11.54
N GLN A 11 -1.40 -1.70 11.24
CA GLN A 11 -2.10 -2.60 12.15
C GLN A 11 -2.10 -4.03 11.61
N LEU A 12 -1.40 -4.91 12.33
CA LEU A 12 -1.31 -6.33 12.02
C LEU A 12 -2.15 -7.14 12.99
N ARG A 13 -2.78 -8.19 12.48
CA ARG A 13 -3.39 -9.26 13.24
C ARG A 13 -2.61 -10.54 13.03
N ILE A 14 -2.14 -11.12 14.13
CA ILE A 14 -1.46 -12.40 14.12
C ILE A 14 -2.36 -13.42 14.80
N THR A 15 -2.81 -14.42 14.05
CA THR A 15 -3.71 -15.46 14.54
C THR A 15 -2.92 -16.68 14.96
N PHE A 16 -3.18 -17.16 16.17
CA PHE A 16 -2.49 -18.31 16.73
C PHE A 16 -3.25 -19.59 16.40
N THR A 17 -2.52 -20.66 16.05
CA THR A 17 -3.14 -21.99 15.89
C THR A 17 -3.46 -22.67 17.21
N GLU A 18 -2.93 -22.15 18.33
CA GLU A 18 -3.10 -22.69 19.67
C GLU A 18 -3.35 -21.54 20.66
N ILE A 19 -4.01 -21.84 21.78
CA ILE A 19 -4.27 -20.85 22.83
C ILE A 19 -2.95 -20.48 23.50
N VAL A 20 -2.63 -19.19 23.49
CA VAL A 20 -1.47 -18.61 24.16
C VAL A 20 -1.86 -18.16 25.56
N ASP A 21 -0.96 -18.40 26.53
CA ASP A 21 -1.16 -17.91 27.89
C ASP A 21 -1.17 -16.37 27.89
N PRO A 22 -2.25 -15.71 28.34
CA PRO A 22 -2.32 -14.26 28.41
C PRO A 22 -1.28 -13.63 29.36
N ALA A 23 -0.65 -14.41 30.25
CA ALA A 23 0.46 -13.97 31.08
C ALA A 23 1.83 -14.03 30.36
N SER A 24 1.88 -14.43 29.09
CA SER A 24 3.12 -14.51 28.31
C SER A 24 3.78 -13.14 28.15
N SER A 25 5.08 -13.05 28.44
CA SER A 25 5.91 -11.90 28.12
C SER A 25 6.34 -11.95 26.66
N ILE A 26 5.48 -11.47 25.76
CA ILE A 26 5.72 -11.49 24.32
C ILE A 26 6.60 -10.31 23.90
N VAL A 27 7.62 -10.61 23.09
CA VAL A 27 8.43 -9.60 22.39
C VAL A 27 8.15 -9.73 20.90
N VAL A 28 7.81 -8.61 20.24
CA VAL A 28 7.59 -8.56 18.79
C VAL A 28 8.67 -7.71 18.15
N ARG A 29 9.23 -8.21 17.06
CA ARG A 29 10.11 -7.47 16.15
C ARG A 29 9.52 -7.53 14.75
N VAL A 30 9.56 -6.41 14.05
CA VAL A 30 9.14 -6.31 12.66
C VAL A 30 10.29 -5.69 11.89
N GLU A 31 10.73 -6.36 10.83
CA GLU A 31 11.89 -5.99 10.04
C GLU A 31 11.53 -5.98 8.55
N GLY A 32 11.76 -4.87 7.85
CA GLY A 32 11.63 -4.76 6.40
C GLY A 32 12.97 -4.97 5.70
N GLU A 33 13.14 -4.41 4.51
CA GLU A 33 14.38 -4.43 3.69
C GLU A 33 15.62 -3.88 4.45
N GLY A 34 16.18 -4.70 5.34
CA GLY A 34 17.33 -4.36 6.18
C GLY A 34 17.07 -3.35 7.31
N SER A 35 15.81 -2.99 7.59
CA SER A 35 15.46 -1.95 8.57
C SER A 35 14.42 -2.43 9.58
N ASN A 36 14.58 -2.03 10.85
CA ASN A 36 13.57 -2.28 11.87
C ASN A 36 12.37 -1.35 11.68
N VAL A 37 11.17 -1.92 11.77
CA VAL A 37 9.92 -1.17 11.91
C VAL A 37 9.61 -1.03 13.41
N GLU A 38 9.31 0.19 13.84
CA GLU A 38 8.95 0.46 15.23
C GLU A 38 7.64 -0.26 15.59
N VAL A 39 7.66 -1.03 16.68
CA VAL A 39 6.45 -1.64 17.26
C VAL A 39 5.92 -0.70 18.35
N LEU A 40 4.76 -0.11 18.10
CA LEU A 40 4.11 0.87 18.98
C LEU A 40 3.33 0.17 20.10
N SER A 41 2.70 -0.97 19.79
CA SER A 41 2.05 -1.82 20.79
C SER A 41 1.91 -3.26 20.29
N ALA A 42 1.80 -4.19 21.24
CA ALA A 42 1.48 -5.59 21.00
C ALA A 42 0.54 -6.07 22.12
N LEU A 43 -0.70 -6.41 21.79
CA LEU A 43 -1.74 -6.78 22.75
C LEU A 43 -2.26 -8.20 22.46
N ILE A 44 -2.19 -9.07 23.47
CA ILE A 44 -2.83 -10.39 23.41
C ILE A 44 -4.35 -10.19 23.43
N VAL A 45 -4.99 -10.87 22.51
CA VAL A 45 -6.43 -10.85 22.24
C VAL A 45 -6.92 -12.28 22.12
N ASP A 46 -8.23 -12.50 22.16
CA ASP A 46 -8.83 -13.83 22.40
C ASP A 46 -8.26 -14.98 21.52
N ASP A 47 -7.95 -14.68 20.26
CA ASP A 47 -7.45 -15.64 19.26
C ASP A 47 -6.09 -15.24 18.66
N GLY A 48 -5.34 -14.33 19.29
CA GLY A 48 -4.10 -13.86 18.68
C GLY A 48 -3.35 -12.73 19.37
N LEU A 49 -2.62 -11.98 18.55
CA LEU A 49 -1.91 -10.77 18.90
C LEU A 49 -2.28 -9.66 17.92
N GLU A 50 -2.72 -8.54 18.45
CA GLU A 50 -2.81 -7.29 17.68
C GLU A 50 -1.52 -6.50 17.86
N VAL A 51 -0.86 -6.21 16.75
CA VAL A 51 0.39 -5.46 16.73
C VAL A 51 0.15 -4.16 15.99
N VAL A 52 0.48 -3.04 16.64
CA VAL A 52 0.51 -1.73 16.00
C VAL A 52 1.96 -1.35 15.77
N THR A 53 2.29 -0.96 14.55
CA THR A 53 3.63 -0.57 14.13
C THR A 53 3.64 0.84 13.55
N ALA A 54 4.82 1.41 13.35
CA ALA A 54 4.99 2.47 12.36
C ALA A 54 4.50 2.00 10.97
N PRO A 55 4.14 2.93 10.06
CA PRO A 55 3.66 2.58 8.73
C PRO A 55 4.59 1.58 8.02
N LEU A 56 3.98 0.53 7.45
CA LEU A 56 4.69 -0.48 6.69
C LEU A 56 4.83 0.01 5.25
N VAL A 57 5.98 -0.23 4.63
CA VAL A 57 6.20 0.15 3.23
C VAL A 57 5.52 -0.86 2.31
N PRO A 58 4.52 -0.47 1.49
CA PRO A 58 3.91 -1.37 0.53
C PRO A 58 4.92 -1.97 -0.43
N GLY A 59 4.73 -3.25 -0.77
CA GLY A 59 5.60 -3.99 -1.68
C GLY A 59 6.89 -4.47 -1.03
N ILE A 60 7.22 -4.09 0.21
CA ILE A 60 8.40 -4.60 0.93
C ILE A 60 8.00 -5.72 1.88
N GLU A 61 8.61 -6.89 1.72
CA GLU A 61 8.37 -8.02 2.64
C GLU A 61 8.90 -7.69 4.03
N GLN A 62 8.03 -7.87 5.02
CA GLN A 62 8.28 -7.70 6.44
C GLN A 62 8.46 -9.07 7.07
N THR A 63 9.55 -9.27 7.80
CA THR A 63 9.77 -10.40 8.69
C THR A 63 9.28 -10.02 10.08
N ILE A 64 8.32 -10.77 10.60
CA ILE A 64 7.74 -10.59 11.93
C ILE A 64 8.25 -11.71 12.81
N THR A 65 9.03 -11.36 13.84
CA THR A 65 9.55 -12.31 14.83
C THR A 65 8.83 -12.09 16.15
N ILE A 66 8.29 -13.16 16.73
CA ILE A 66 7.58 -13.16 18.01
C ILE A 66 8.31 -14.10 18.95
N GLU A 67 8.79 -13.59 20.07
CA GLU A 67 9.49 -14.36 21.10
C GLU A 67 8.66 -14.39 22.39
N GLY A 68 8.91 -15.40 23.24
CA GLY A 68 8.31 -15.46 24.58
C GLY A 68 6.88 -16.01 24.63
N VAL A 69 6.41 -16.66 23.56
CA VAL A 69 5.07 -17.26 23.52
C VAL A 69 5.05 -18.59 24.27
N VAL A 70 4.18 -18.69 25.28
CA VAL A 70 3.94 -19.92 26.04
C VAL A 70 2.52 -20.42 25.75
N GLY A 71 2.38 -21.71 25.41
CA GLY A 71 1.07 -22.34 25.26
C GLY A 71 0.32 -22.41 26.59
N ALA A 72 -1.02 -22.33 26.55
CA ALA A 72 -1.90 -22.26 27.73
C ALA A 72 -1.75 -23.40 28.77
N ASN A 73 -1.03 -24.47 28.44
CA ASN A 73 -0.77 -25.60 29.33
C ASN A 73 0.53 -25.48 30.17
N GLY A 74 1.26 -24.36 30.10
CA GLY A 74 2.35 -24.05 31.02
C GLY A 74 3.58 -24.99 30.98
N LEU A 75 3.66 -25.94 30.04
CA LEU A 75 4.82 -26.81 29.89
C LEU A 75 5.88 -26.13 29.02
N GLY A 76 6.62 -25.20 29.63
CA GLY A 76 7.94 -24.81 29.16
C GLY A 76 8.92 -25.96 29.34
N ALA A 77 9.31 -26.60 28.23
CA ALA A 77 10.51 -27.44 28.19
C ALA A 77 11.36 -27.04 26.97
N GLY A 78 12.16 -25.98 27.15
CA GLY A 78 13.46 -25.86 26.49
C GLY A 78 13.51 -25.33 25.05
N CYS A 79 12.42 -24.88 24.46
CA CYS A 79 12.47 -24.19 23.16
C CYS A 79 12.14 -22.72 23.37
N SER A 80 13.09 -21.82 23.10
CA SER A 80 12.72 -20.46 22.71
C SER A 80 11.90 -20.62 21.43
N LEU A 81 10.57 -20.62 21.56
CA LEU A 81 9.67 -20.65 20.41
C LEU A 81 9.62 -19.22 19.86
N ALA A 82 10.68 -18.83 19.17
CA ALA A 82 10.61 -17.70 18.26
C ALA A 82 9.74 -18.14 17.07
N ALA A 83 8.57 -17.52 16.92
CA ALA A 83 7.75 -17.67 15.73
C ALA A 83 8.15 -16.61 14.72
N VAL A 84 8.29 -17.01 13.45
CA VAL A 84 8.59 -16.09 12.34
C VAL A 84 7.46 -16.18 11.33
N ALA A 85 6.97 -15.02 10.89
CA ALA A 85 6.02 -14.89 9.79
C ALA A 85 6.51 -13.83 8.80
N SER A 86 6.15 -13.98 7.53
CA SER A 86 6.42 -12.97 6.51
C SER A 86 5.12 -12.32 6.07
N TYR A 87 5.12 -11.01 5.92
CA TYR A 87 3.99 -10.24 5.42
C TYR A 87 4.47 -9.18 4.44
N ARG A 88 3.89 -9.13 3.23
CA ARG A 88 4.19 -8.09 2.25
C ARG A 88 2.97 -7.17 2.09
N PRO A 89 3.00 -5.93 2.60
CA PRO A 89 1.87 -5.03 2.47
C PRO A 89 1.55 -4.72 1.01
N THR A 90 0.27 -4.65 0.68
CA THR A 90 -0.21 -4.16 -0.62
C THR A 90 -0.37 -2.65 -0.59
N ALA A 91 -0.35 -2.01 -1.75
CA ALA A 91 -0.76 -0.62 -1.87
C ALA A 91 -2.28 -0.53 -1.67
N LEU A 92 -2.72 0.42 -0.85
CA LEU A 92 -4.11 0.73 -0.57
C LEU A 92 -4.51 1.99 -1.32
N TYR A 93 -5.62 1.94 -2.06
CA TYR A 93 -5.98 3.06 -2.92
C TYR A 93 -6.23 4.35 -2.13
N ALA A 94 -7.04 4.25 -1.07
CA ALA A 94 -7.50 5.40 -0.33
C ALA A 94 -6.39 6.06 0.51
N SER A 95 -5.51 5.27 1.14
CA SER A 95 -4.45 5.79 2.02
C SER A 95 -3.12 6.04 1.32
N ASP A 96 -2.83 5.32 0.23
CA ASP A 96 -1.50 5.35 -0.38
C ASP A 96 -1.50 6.10 -1.72
N ILE A 97 -2.52 5.86 -2.55
CA ILE A 97 -2.57 6.37 -3.93
C ILE A 97 -3.28 7.72 -4.01
N GLN A 98 -4.46 7.83 -3.41
CA GLN A 98 -5.24 9.07 -3.47
C GLN A 98 -4.46 10.28 -2.91
N PRO A 99 -3.71 10.18 -1.79
CA PRO A 99 -2.94 11.31 -1.29
C PRO A 99 -1.81 11.76 -2.23
N VAL A 100 -1.28 10.86 -3.06
CA VAL A 100 -0.33 11.24 -4.13
C VAL A 100 -1.05 12.09 -5.18
N PHE A 101 -2.25 11.68 -5.62
CA PHE A 101 -3.04 12.45 -6.57
C PHE A 101 -3.48 13.80 -6.00
N ASP A 102 -3.90 13.86 -4.74
CA ASP A 102 -4.31 15.11 -4.08
C ASP A 102 -3.14 16.10 -3.98
N ARG A 103 -1.95 15.60 -3.62
CA ARG A 103 -0.74 16.42 -3.46
C ARG A 103 -0.16 16.91 -4.78
N SER A 104 -0.30 16.14 -5.87
CA SER A 104 0.51 16.35 -7.07
C SER A 104 -0.28 16.52 -8.36
N CYS A 105 -1.58 16.22 -8.39
CA CYS A 105 -2.34 16.15 -9.64
C CYS A 105 -3.71 16.86 -9.57
N ALA A 106 -4.46 16.67 -8.48
CA ALA A 106 -5.86 17.07 -8.35
C ALA A 106 -6.06 18.57 -8.08
N PHE A 107 -5.41 19.41 -8.88
CA PHE A 107 -5.56 20.87 -8.85
C PHE A 107 -6.57 21.35 -9.89
N VAL A 108 -7.29 22.41 -9.57
CA VAL A 108 -8.24 23.05 -10.50
C VAL A 108 -7.49 23.52 -11.75
N GLY A 109 -7.99 23.12 -12.93
CA GLY A 109 -7.34 23.39 -14.21
C GLY A 109 -6.25 22.38 -14.60
N CYS A 110 -5.86 21.46 -13.70
CA CYS A 110 -5.01 20.32 -14.00
C CYS A 110 -5.84 19.04 -14.04
N HIS A 111 -6.17 18.44 -12.88
CA HIS A 111 -7.00 17.24 -12.79
C HIS A 111 -8.06 17.32 -11.69
N ALA A 112 -8.50 18.53 -11.33
CA ALA A 112 -9.76 18.74 -10.62
C ALA A 112 -10.70 19.60 -11.46
N ALA A 113 -11.99 19.33 -11.35
CA ALA A 113 -13.02 20.10 -12.04
C ALA A 113 -13.48 21.30 -11.19
N SER A 114 -13.77 22.41 -11.86
CA SER A 114 -14.58 23.50 -11.31
C SER A 114 -15.51 24.05 -12.39
N ASP A 115 -16.48 24.87 -12.01
CA ASP A 115 -17.40 25.51 -12.96
C ASP A 115 -16.67 26.42 -13.96
N GLN A 116 -15.51 26.96 -13.57
CA GLN A 116 -14.74 27.92 -14.36
C GLN A 116 -13.62 27.28 -15.18
N PHE A 117 -13.04 26.17 -14.70
CA PHE A 117 -11.89 25.52 -15.32
C PHE A 117 -12.18 24.03 -15.53
N PRO A 118 -12.31 23.57 -16.79
CA PRO A 118 -12.42 22.14 -17.05
C PRO A 118 -11.11 21.45 -16.67
N PRO A 119 -11.18 20.20 -16.19
CA PRO A 119 -9.98 19.41 -15.95
C PRO A 119 -9.26 19.11 -17.26
N GLY A 120 -7.94 19.08 -17.22
CA GLY A 120 -7.08 18.68 -18.33
C GLY A 120 -7.49 17.31 -18.86
N GLU A 121 -7.67 17.23 -20.18
CA GLU A 121 -8.10 16.01 -20.89
C GLU A 121 -9.40 15.37 -20.34
N GLY A 122 -10.23 16.17 -19.66
CA GLY A 122 -11.46 15.67 -19.04
C GLY A 122 -11.23 14.68 -17.88
N LEU A 123 -10.00 14.57 -17.35
CA LEU A 123 -9.65 13.62 -16.29
C LEU A 123 -9.73 14.28 -14.91
N VAL A 124 -10.59 13.75 -14.04
CA VAL A 124 -10.72 14.18 -12.64
C VAL A 124 -10.10 13.15 -11.70
N LEU A 125 -9.19 13.62 -10.85
CA LEU A 125 -8.41 12.83 -9.89
C LEU A 125 -8.71 13.19 -8.42
N THR A 126 -9.82 13.90 -8.17
CA THR A 126 -10.33 14.09 -6.80
C THR A 126 -10.84 12.78 -6.23
N ALA A 127 -10.74 12.62 -4.90
CA ALA A 127 -11.00 11.37 -4.19
C ALA A 127 -12.36 10.71 -4.48
N ASP A 128 -13.38 11.49 -4.83
CA ASP A 128 -14.72 11.00 -5.17
C ASP A 128 -14.82 10.36 -6.56
N ARG A 129 -13.85 10.59 -7.45
CA ARG A 129 -13.94 10.24 -8.88
C ARG A 129 -12.71 9.57 -9.46
N SER A 130 -11.56 9.75 -8.85
CA SER A 130 -10.24 9.37 -9.35
C SER A 130 -10.16 7.92 -9.81
N TRP A 131 -10.54 6.97 -8.96
CA TRP A 131 -10.45 5.54 -9.26
C TRP A 131 -11.25 5.17 -10.51
N GLY A 132 -12.55 5.53 -10.50
CA GLY A 132 -13.46 5.27 -11.61
C GLY A 132 -13.15 6.07 -12.88
N SER A 133 -12.36 7.14 -12.78
CA SER A 133 -11.88 7.91 -13.93
C SER A 133 -10.62 7.32 -14.56
N LEU A 134 -9.93 6.42 -13.86
CA LEU A 134 -8.64 5.84 -14.28
C LEU A 134 -8.78 4.39 -14.72
N VAL A 135 -9.36 3.54 -13.88
CA VAL A 135 -9.22 2.09 -13.99
C VAL A 135 -10.10 1.54 -15.13
N GLY A 136 -9.46 0.94 -16.13
CA GLY A 136 -10.14 0.40 -17.32
C GLY A 136 -10.69 1.45 -18.28
N ILE A 137 -10.46 2.74 -18.04
CA ILE A 137 -10.98 3.83 -18.86
C ILE A 137 -10.04 4.12 -20.04
N SER A 138 -10.58 4.29 -21.25
CA SER A 138 -9.78 4.67 -22.42
C SER A 138 -9.08 6.02 -22.24
N SER A 139 -7.86 6.14 -22.74
CA SER A 139 -7.13 7.41 -22.79
C SER A 139 -7.80 8.34 -23.80
N GLY A 140 -8.00 9.60 -23.41
CA GLY A 140 -8.48 10.65 -24.32
C GLY A 140 -7.40 11.14 -25.29
N GLN A 141 -6.12 10.97 -24.92
CA GLN A 141 -5.00 11.45 -25.73
C GLN A 141 -4.55 10.42 -26.76
N ILE A 142 -4.42 9.14 -26.37
CA ILE A 142 -3.94 8.08 -27.26
C ILE A 142 -5.04 7.05 -27.49
N SER A 143 -5.58 7.02 -28.70
CA SER A 143 -6.57 6.03 -29.13
C SER A 143 -6.04 4.59 -28.95
N GLY A 144 -6.89 3.71 -28.43
CA GLY A 144 -6.55 2.31 -28.18
C GLY A 144 -5.73 2.04 -26.91
N ARG A 145 -5.35 3.09 -26.15
CA ARG A 145 -4.73 2.94 -24.83
C ARG A 145 -5.77 3.09 -23.72
N VAL A 146 -5.47 2.52 -22.56
CA VAL A 146 -6.23 2.71 -21.32
C VAL A 146 -5.42 3.55 -20.34
N ARG A 147 -6.09 4.36 -19.53
CA ARG A 147 -5.49 5.21 -18.49
C ARG A 147 -4.76 4.35 -17.47
N VAL A 148 -5.47 3.37 -16.88
CA VAL A 148 -4.88 2.32 -16.05
C VAL A 148 -5.38 0.96 -16.54
N ALA A 149 -4.44 0.07 -16.87
CA ALA A 149 -4.66 -1.34 -17.15
C ALA A 149 -4.35 -2.16 -15.89
N PRO A 150 -5.36 -2.72 -15.19
CA PRO A 150 -5.15 -3.58 -14.03
C PRO A 150 -4.13 -4.69 -14.29
N GLY A 151 -3.13 -4.80 -13.42
CA GLY A 151 -2.08 -5.81 -13.49
C GLY A 151 -1.00 -5.56 -14.56
N LEU A 152 -1.10 -4.46 -15.32
CA LEU A 152 -0.21 -4.18 -16.44
C LEU A 152 0.35 -2.73 -16.37
N PRO A 153 1.35 -2.46 -15.51
CA PRO A 153 1.97 -1.14 -15.38
C PRO A 153 2.48 -0.57 -16.72
N ASP A 154 3.23 -1.35 -17.50
CA ASP A 154 3.80 -0.92 -18.79
C ASP A 154 2.74 -0.58 -19.84
N SER A 155 1.55 -1.17 -19.73
CA SER A 155 0.42 -0.91 -20.63
C SER A 155 -0.50 0.21 -20.14
N SER A 156 -0.24 0.76 -18.96
CA SER A 156 -1.03 1.83 -18.34
C SER A 156 -0.51 3.20 -18.75
N TYR A 157 -1.37 3.99 -19.40
CA TYR A 157 -0.97 5.31 -19.87
C TYR A 157 -0.63 6.28 -18.72
N LEU A 158 -1.23 6.10 -17.54
CA LEU A 158 -0.86 6.83 -16.33
C LEU A 158 0.63 6.66 -16.02
N VAL A 159 1.13 5.42 -15.94
CA VAL A 159 2.54 5.11 -15.63
C VAL A 159 3.47 5.75 -16.67
N GLN A 160 3.12 5.64 -17.95
CA GLN A 160 3.87 6.28 -19.03
C GLN A 160 3.90 7.82 -18.88
N LYS A 161 2.76 8.45 -18.53
CA LYS A 161 2.71 9.90 -18.30
C LYS A 161 3.57 10.33 -17.12
N LEU A 162 3.75 9.51 -16.10
CA LEU A 162 4.61 9.82 -14.96
C LEU A 162 6.10 9.61 -15.26
N GLN A 163 6.44 8.57 -16.03
CA GLN A 163 7.83 8.25 -16.39
C GLN A 163 8.39 9.13 -17.52
N GLY A 164 7.54 9.58 -18.44
CA GLY A 164 7.93 10.44 -19.55
C GLY A 164 8.76 9.79 -20.68
N PRO A 165 8.47 8.56 -21.15
CA PRO A 165 9.18 7.98 -22.28
C PRO A 165 8.81 8.66 -23.61
N GLU A 166 9.58 8.38 -24.67
CA GLU A 166 9.19 8.78 -26.02
C GLU A 166 7.82 8.16 -26.41
N GLY A 167 6.97 8.94 -27.08
CA GLY A 167 5.66 8.48 -27.56
C GLY A 167 4.46 8.87 -26.67
N ILE A 168 4.67 9.55 -25.54
CA ILE A 168 3.58 10.25 -24.84
C ILE A 168 3.13 11.48 -25.63
N ILE A 169 1.91 11.96 -25.36
CA ILE A 169 1.40 13.22 -25.91
C ILE A 169 1.55 14.31 -24.86
N GLY A 170 2.14 15.44 -25.27
CA GLY A 170 2.50 16.54 -24.38
C GLY A 170 3.63 16.16 -23.43
N ASP A 171 3.73 16.89 -22.33
CA ASP A 171 4.81 16.70 -21.35
C ASP A 171 4.51 15.58 -20.34
N PRO A 172 5.52 15.03 -19.65
CA PRO A 172 5.32 14.17 -18.49
C PRO A 172 4.54 14.90 -17.38
N MET A 173 3.84 14.12 -16.55
CA MET A 173 3.09 14.62 -15.38
C MET A 173 3.88 14.36 -14.09
N PRO A 174 3.77 15.24 -13.08
CA PRO A 174 3.00 16.49 -13.06
C PRO A 174 3.59 17.60 -13.96
N GLN A 175 2.77 18.22 -14.81
CA GLN A 175 3.23 19.26 -15.72
C GLN A 175 3.54 20.56 -14.96
N GLY A 176 4.71 21.15 -15.22
CA GLY A 176 5.11 22.45 -14.62
C GLY A 176 5.41 22.43 -13.13
N GLY A 177 5.35 21.26 -12.48
CA GLY A 177 5.70 21.04 -11.08
C GLY A 177 7.00 20.25 -10.91
N LEU A 178 7.31 19.90 -9.66
CA LEU A 178 8.34 18.89 -9.39
C LEU A 178 7.81 17.52 -9.83
N PHE A 179 8.67 16.70 -10.43
CA PHE A 179 8.36 15.30 -10.68
C PHE A 179 8.04 14.58 -9.37
N LEU A 180 7.24 13.53 -9.47
CA LEU A 180 6.95 12.65 -8.34
C LEU A 180 8.25 12.12 -7.75
N ALA A 181 8.28 11.96 -6.43
CA ALA A 181 9.35 11.20 -5.80
C ALA A 181 9.35 9.77 -6.35
N GLY A 182 10.53 9.17 -6.48
CA GLY A 182 10.64 7.79 -6.99
C GLY A 182 9.80 6.79 -6.17
N SER A 183 9.63 7.03 -4.87
CA SER A 183 8.76 6.24 -4.00
C SER A 183 7.28 6.35 -4.36
N ASP A 184 6.79 7.54 -4.74
CA ASP A 184 5.39 7.74 -5.13
C ASP A 184 5.10 7.08 -6.48
N LEU A 185 6.04 7.17 -7.42
CA LEU A 185 5.93 6.48 -8.70
C LEU A 185 5.91 4.96 -8.49
N ALA A 186 6.84 4.42 -7.71
CA ALA A 186 6.90 2.99 -7.39
C ALA A 186 5.62 2.52 -6.70
N LEU A 187 5.02 3.35 -5.83
CA LEU A 187 3.77 3.06 -5.15
C LEU A 187 2.58 2.99 -6.13
N ILE A 188 2.50 3.91 -7.10
CA ILE A 188 1.51 3.86 -8.18
C ILE A 188 1.72 2.64 -9.08
N GLU A 189 2.96 2.34 -9.46
CA GLU A 189 3.29 1.15 -10.26
C GLU A 189 2.88 -0.14 -9.55
N LEU A 190 3.17 -0.24 -8.25
CA LEU A 190 2.79 -1.37 -7.40
C LEU A 190 1.27 -1.51 -7.32
N TRP A 191 0.54 -0.41 -7.12
CA TRP A 191 -0.93 -0.44 -7.11
C TRP A 191 -1.49 -0.96 -8.43
N VAL A 192 -0.95 -0.50 -9.57
CA VAL A 192 -1.36 -1.00 -10.88
C VAL A 192 -1.03 -2.48 -11.03
N GLU A 193 0.17 -2.92 -10.64
CA GLU A 193 0.61 -4.31 -10.66
C GLU A 193 -0.32 -5.21 -9.83
N GLN A 194 -0.79 -4.72 -8.68
CA GLN A 194 -1.73 -5.41 -7.79
C GLN A 194 -3.18 -5.41 -8.29
N GLY A 195 -3.42 -4.99 -9.53
CA GLY A 195 -4.75 -5.02 -10.15
C GLY A 195 -5.53 -3.71 -10.01
N ALA A 196 -4.87 -2.62 -9.59
CA ALA A 196 -5.48 -1.31 -9.43
C ALA A 196 -6.77 -1.34 -8.56
N LEU A 197 -6.68 -2.01 -7.41
CA LEU A 197 -7.82 -2.22 -6.50
C LEU A 197 -8.33 -0.90 -5.91
N ASP A 198 -9.59 -0.87 -5.49
CA ASP A 198 -10.20 0.18 -4.65
C ASP A 198 -10.40 -0.40 -3.24
N ASN A 199 -9.31 -0.44 -2.48
CA ASN A 199 -9.16 -1.17 -1.21
C ASN A 199 -8.76 -0.26 -0.04
#